data_AF-A0A357F6K0-F1
#
_entry.id   AF-A0A357F6K0-F1
#
_cell.length_a   1.000
_cell.length_b   1.000
_cell.length_c   1.000
_cell.angle_alpha   90.00
_cell.angle_beta   90.00
_cell.angle_gamma   90.00
#
_symmetry.space_group_name_H-M   'P 1'
#
loop_
_entity.id
_entity.type
_entity.pdbx_description
1 polymer ?
#
loop_
_entity_poly.entity_id
_entity_poly.type
_entity_poly.pdbx_seq_one_letter_code
_entity_poly.pdbx_strand_id
1 'polypeptide(L)'
;MFLQEAENRSLENARDAFLLAMLEVETPMISTQKINMALAAQTLYLTKLQKYIQDDLSETESKIKGGGNVDAILKKQEERLQGEVDFLQKCVVLLKTEPIASVYELNLNKSKAEKTIPFGDIKNGFDPMLRSLVFLPLASQNLELMFDILHRLEGKNPLVGLHQSKMYDVLAQIQLIIATAVNEAEPKKDGFEHLSKAMSAISGAVKLVGDVPEKSVEKAAIHRFGQLCYTIHRSYKSHNIPVPNDHMDRMQKAVSLLEPIAADPRIQKIQSKLLYVLSEEN
;
A
#
# COMPACT_ATOMS: atom_id res chain seq x y z
N MET A 1 -19.23 10.22 -16.14
CA MET A 1 -20.64 9.80 -15.97
C MET A 1 -20.81 8.80 -14.83
N PHE A 2 -20.20 7.61 -14.84
CA PHE A 2 -20.42 6.60 -13.77
C PHE A 2 -20.05 7.10 -12.35
N LEU A 3 -18.88 7.74 -12.18
CA LEU A 3 -18.44 8.28 -10.89
C LEU A 3 -19.21 9.54 -10.44
N GLN A 4 -20.01 10.17 -11.32
CA GLN A 4 -20.74 11.40 -11.00
C GLN A 4 -22.07 11.14 -10.26
N GLU A 5 -22.55 9.89 -10.22
CA GLU A 5 -23.77 9.47 -9.51
C GLU A 5 -23.49 8.37 -8.47
N ALA A 6 -22.25 8.29 -7.99
CA ALA A 6 -21.74 7.17 -7.20
C ALA A 6 -22.57 6.82 -5.95
N GLU A 7 -23.20 7.81 -5.32
CA GLU A 7 -24.05 7.60 -4.13
C GLU A 7 -25.27 6.72 -4.43
N ASN A 8 -25.91 6.90 -5.58
CA ASN A 8 -27.16 6.20 -5.98
C ASN A 8 -26.92 4.84 -6.67
N ARG A 9 -25.66 4.44 -6.87
CA ARG A 9 -25.32 3.18 -7.55
C ARG A 9 -25.38 1.99 -6.59
N SER A 10 -25.84 0.84 -7.08
CA SER A 10 -25.82 -0.42 -6.33
C SER A 10 -24.38 -0.94 -6.10
N LEU A 11 -24.22 -1.94 -5.24
CA LEU A 11 -22.94 -2.60 -4.99
C LEU A 11 -22.39 -3.28 -6.25
N GLU A 12 -23.26 -3.94 -7.01
CA GLU A 12 -22.92 -4.65 -8.26
C GLU A 12 -22.37 -3.67 -9.30
N ASN A 13 -23.02 -2.51 -9.45
CA ASN A 13 -22.54 -1.47 -10.34
C ASN A 13 -21.13 -1.01 -9.96
N ALA A 14 -20.85 -0.81 -8.66
CA ALA A 14 -19.53 -0.39 -8.20
C ALA A 14 -18.47 -1.48 -8.42
N ARG A 15 -18.83 -2.75 -8.20
CA ARG A 15 -17.97 -3.91 -8.53
C ARG A 15 -17.64 -3.94 -10.02
N ASP A 16 -18.64 -3.84 -10.88
CA ASP A 16 -18.46 -3.95 -12.33
C ASP A 16 -17.63 -2.78 -12.87
N ALA A 17 -17.85 -1.56 -12.37
CA ALA A 17 -17.01 -0.41 -12.68
C ALA A 17 -15.56 -0.59 -12.22
N PHE A 18 -15.33 -1.18 -11.04
CA PHE A 18 -13.99 -1.50 -10.58
C PHE A 18 -13.31 -2.51 -11.50
N LEU A 19 -13.99 -3.62 -11.84
CA LEU A 19 -13.44 -4.64 -12.72
C LEU A 19 -13.11 -4.08 -14.12
N LEU A 20 -13.99 -3.26 -14.70
CA LEU A 20 -13.75 -2.61 -15.99
C LEU A 20 -12.57 -1.63 -15.92
N ALA A 21 -12.49 -0.82 -14.87
CA ALA A 21 -11.37 0.11 -14.69
C ALA A 21 -10.03 -0.63 -14.50
N MET A 22 -10.04 -1.79 -13.84
CA MET A 22 -8.86 -2.65 -13.72
C MET A 22 -8.40 -3.22 -15.07
N LEU A 23 -9.33 -3.64 -15.93
CA LEU A 23 -8.99 -4.08 -17.30
C LEU A 23 -8.31 -2.95 -18.09
N GLU A 24 -8.79 -1.72 -17.96
CA GLU A 24 -8.17 -0.56 -18.60
C GLU A 24 -6.78 -0.27 -18.06
N VAL A 25 -6.59 -0.36 -16.74
CA VAL A 25 -5.29 -0.16 -16.09
C VAL A 25 -4.29 -1.24 -16.47
N GLU A 26 -4.72 -2.46 -16.78
CA GLU A 26 -3.84 -3.54 -17.23
C GLU A 26 -3.49 -3.50 -18.72
N THR A 27 -4.04 -2.54 -19.47
CA THR A 27 -3.59 -2.32 -20.86
C THR A 27 -2.18 -1.69 -20.88
N PRO A 28 -1.26 -2.11 -21.76
CA PRO A 28 0.09 -1.53 -21.83
C PRO A 28 0.13 -0.04 -22.20
N MET A 29 -0.98 0.52 -22.69
CA MET A 29 -1.19 1.96 -22.88
C MET A 29 -1.84 2.52 -21.60
N ILE A 30 -1.00 2.81 -20.61
CA ILE A 30 -1.42 3.27 -19.30
C ILE A 30 -1.48 4.78 -19.25
N SER A 31 -2.42 5.34 -18.48
CA SER A 31 -2.53 6.78 -18.27
C SER A 31 -2.91 7.11 -16.84
N THR A 32 -2.59 8.33 -16.43
CA THR A 32 -2.95 8.82 -15.09
C THR A 32 -4.47 8.86 -14.90
N GLN A 33 -5.24 9.11 -15.96
CA GLN A 33 -6.70 9.05 -15.92
C GLN A 33 -7.21 7.64 -15.65
N LYS A 34 -6.66 6.61 -16.31
CA LYS A 34 -7.04 5.21 -16.09
C LYS A 34 -6.76 4.78 -14.65
N ILE A 35 -5.57 5.11 -14.13
CA ILE A 35 -5.18 4.83 -12.75
C ILE A 35 -6.13 5.53 -11.76
N ASN A 36 -6.39 6.83 -11.95
CA ASN A 36 -7.30 7.58 -11.08
C ASN A 36 -8.72 7.01 -11.10
N MET A 37 -9.19 6.56 -12.27
CA MET A 37 -10.51 5.93 -12.40
C MET A 37 -10.56 4.60 -11.64
N ALA A 38 -9.54 3.76 -11.75
CA ALA A 38 -9.46 2.50 -11.01
C ALA A 38 -9.37 2.73 -9.50
N LEU A 39 -8.59 3.71 -9.03
CA LEU A 39 -8.51 4.08 -7.61
C LEU A 39 -9.87 4.54 -7.06
N ALA A 40 -10.57 5.38 -7.81
CA ALA A 40 -11.89 5.87 -7.42
C ALA A 40 -12.93 4.73 -7.40
N ALA A 41 -12.92 3.87 -8.42
CA ALA A 41 -13.81 2.71 -8.50
C ALA A 41 -13.52 1.68 -7.39
N GLN A 42 -12.25 1.40 -7.08
CA GLN A 42 -11.83 0.55 -5.96
C GLN A 42 -12.36 1.10 -4.64
N THR A 43 -12.13 2.39 -4.38
CA THR A 43 -12.58 3.04 -3.14
C THR A 43 -14.10 2.97 -3.02
N LEU A 44 -14.83 3.24 -4.10
CA LEU A 44 -16.29 3.18 -4.13
C LEU A 44 -16.80 1.76 -3.87
N TYR A 45 -16.22 0.76 -4.54
CA TYR A 45 -16.60 -0.64 -4.38
C TYR A 45 -16.36 -1.11 -2.94
N LEU A 46 -15.16 -0.90 -2.39
CA LEU A 46 -14.84 -1.31 -1.03
C LEU A 46 -15.74 -0.62 0.01
N THR A 47 -16.03 0.67 -0.16
CA THR A 47 -16.91 1.41 0.75
C THR A 47 -18.36 0.88 0.69
N LYS A 48 -18.87 0.58 -0.50
CA LYS A 48 -20.22 0.00 -0.64
C LYS A 48 -20.29 -1.43 -0.12
N LEU A 49 -19.25 -2.23 -0.36
CA LEU A 49 -19.17 -3.60 0.16
C LEU A 49 -19.14 -3.58 1.69
N GLN A 50 -18.35 -2.70 2.28
CA GLN A 50 -18.31 -2.52 3.73
C GLN A 50 -19.69 -2.15 4.28
N LYS A 51 -20.39 -1.20 3.65
CA LYS A 51 -21.74 -0.82 4.07
C LYS A 51 -22.71 -1.98 3.97
N TYR A 52 -22.68 -2.74 2.88
CA TYR A 52 -23.53 -3.90 2.69
C TYR A 52 -23.35 -4.93 3.82
N ILE A 53 -22.10 -5.27 4.16
CA ILE A 53 -21.81 -6.21 5.27
C ILE A 53 -22.20 -5.62 6.63
N GLN A 54 -22.03 -4.31 6.82
CA GLN A 54 -22.46 -3.60 8.03
C GLN A 54 -23.99 -3.64 8.23
N ASP A 55 -24.75 -3.54 7.14
CA ASP A 55 -26.21 -3.65 7.18
C ASP A 55 -26.62 -5.08 7.60
N ASP A 56 -25.99 -6.12 7.02
CA ASP A 56 -26.18 -7.52 7.39
C ASP A 56 -25.80 -7.81 8.87
N LEU A 57 -24.71 -7.20 9.35
CA LEU A 57 -24.30 -7.27 10.75
C LEU A 57 -25.37 -6.67 11.67
N SER A 58 -25.86 -5.47 11.34
CA SER A 58 -26.88 -4.77 12.13
C SER A 58 -28.21 -5.55 12.21
N GLU A 59 -28.59 -6.22 11.12
CA GLU A 59 -29.74 -7.12 11.11
C GLU A 59 -29.52 -8.34 12.02
N THR A 60 -28.32 -8.94 11.96
CA THR A 60 -27.95 -10.10 12.78
C THR A 60 -27.96 -9.75 14.28
N GLU A 61 -27.37 -8.61 14.66
CA GLU A 61 -27.40 -8.10 16.03
C GLU A 61 -28.83 -7.88 16.54
N SER A 62 -29.71 -7.36 15.67
CA SER A 62 -31.12 -7.11 16.01
C SER A 62 -31.88 -8.41 16.28
N LYS A 63 -31.62 -9.47 15.49
CA LYS A 63 -32.20 -10.81 15.71
C LYS A 63 -31.74 -11.43 17.04
N ILE A 64 -30.47 -11.25 17.40
CA ILE A 64 -29.93 -11.72 18.68
C ILE A 64 -30.60 -11.01 19.86
N LYS A 65 -30.78 -9.68 19.79
CA LYS A 65 -31.41 -8.88 20.84
C LYS A 65 -32.92 -9.19 21.00
N GLY A 66 -33.59 -9.59 19.91
CA GLY A 66 -35.02 -9.92 19.90
C GLY A 66 -35.39 -11.38 20.23
N GLY A 67 -34.41 -12.30 20.24
CA GLY A 67 -34.63 -13.74 20.49
C GLY A 67 -34.29 -14.15 21.93
N GLY A 68 -35.27 -14.64 22.69
CA GLY A 68 -35.10 -15.05 24.08
C GLY A 68 -34.17 -16.27 24.31
N ASN A 69 -33.71 -16.92 23.25
CA ASN A 69 -32.68 -17.95 23.29
C ASN A 69 -31.69 -17.69 22.16
N VAL A 70 -30.49 -17.20 22.48
CA VAL A 70 -29.52 -16.79 21.46
C VAL A 70 -28.93 -18.04 20.81
N ASP A 71 -29.24 -18.23 19.53
CA ASP A 71 -28.69 -19.31 18.72
C ASP A 71 -27.16 -19.16 18.59
N ALA A 72 -26.42 -20.21 18.92
CA ALA A 72 -24.97 -20.26 18.77
C ALA A 72 -24.54 -20.03 17.30
N ILE A 73 -25.41 -20.32 16.34
CA ILE A 73 -25.19 -20.03 14.92
C ILE A 73 -25.19 -18.52 14.67
N LEU A 74 -26.17 -17.78 15.22
CA LEU A 74 -26.26 -16.33 15.04
C LEU A 74 -25.06 -15.59 15.65
N LYS A 75 -24.58 -16.01 16.82
CA LYS A 75 -23.35 -15.44 17.42
C LYS A 75 -22.12 -15.65 16.55
N LYS A 76 -21.93 -16.85 16.00
CA LYS A 76 -20.82 -17.12 15.06
C LYS A 76 -20.93 -16.28 13.80
N GLN A 77 -22.15 -16.04 13.32
CA GLN A 77 -22.38 -15.18 12.16
C GLN A 77 -22.06 -13.71 12.48
N GLU A 78 -22.47 -13.20 13.63
CA GLU A 78 -22.14 -11.85 14.12
C GLU A 78 -20.62 -11.65 14.20
N GLU A 79 -19.90 -12.57 14.87
CA GLU A 79 -18.43 -12.53 14.98
C GLU A 79 -17.75 -12.50 13.60
N ARG A 80 -18.23 -13.33 12.66
CA ARG A 80 -17.71 -13.35 11.28
C ARG A 80 -17.95 -12.02 10.56
N LEU A 81 -19.18 -11.51 10.58
CA LEU A 81 -19.55 -10.27 9.91
C LEU A 81 -18.79 -9.07 10.49
N GLN A 82 -18.61 -9.01 11.81
CA GLN A 82 -17.79 -7.99 12.44
C GLN A 82 -16.33 -8.04 11.95
N GLY A 83 -15.75 -9.25 11.85
CA GLY A 83 -14.41 -9.44 11.29
C GLY A 83 -14.30 -8.98 9.83
N GLU A 84 -15.31 -9.25 9.00
CA GLU A 84 -15.38 -8.81 7.60
C GLU A 84 -15.49 -7.28 7.46
N VAL A 85 -16.31 -6.63 8.30
CA VAL A 85 -16.41 -5.16 8.36
C VAL A 85 -15.06 -4.54 8.75
N ASP A 86 -14.43 -5.06 9.81
CA ASP A 86 -13.14 -4.55 10.29
C ASP A 86 -12.04 -4.72 9.24
N PHE A 87 -12.05 -5.85 8.53
CA PHE A 87 -11.16 -6.12 7.41
C PHE A 87 -11.33 -5.06 6.31
N LEU A 88 -12.55 -4.84 5.84
CA LEU A 88 -12.82 -3.89 4.76
C LEU A 88 -12.50 -2.46 5.17
N GLN A 89 -12.83 -2.06 6.39
CA GLN A 89 -12.49 -0.74 6.93
C GLN A 89 -10.97 -0.49 6.89
N LYS A 90 -10.16 -1.47 7.31
CA LYS A 90 -8.70 -1.37 7.26
C LYS A 90 -8.19 -1.30 5.82
N CYS A 91 -8.74 -2.09 4.90
CA CYS A 91 -8.41 -2.06 3.48
C CYS A 91 -8.75 -0.71 2.82
N VAL A 92 -9.93 -0.14 3.10
CA VAL A 92 -10.33 1.19 2.60
C VAL A 92 -9.34 2.26 3.05
N VAL A 93 -8.95 2.24 4.34
CA VAL A 93 -7.99 3.22 4.88
C VAL A 93 -6.60 3.02 4.25
N LEU A 94 -6.14 1.78 4.11
CA LEU A 94 -4.82 1.45 3.58
C LEU A 94 -4.67 1.83 2.10
N LEU A 95 -5.68 1.54 1.29
CA LEU A 95 -5.63 1.65 -0.17
C LEU A 95 -6.08 3.02 -0.70
N LYS A 96 -6.60 3.89 0.17
CA LYS A 96 -6.96 5.25 -0.20
C LYS A 96 -5.70 6.07 -0.47
N THR A 97 -5.64 6.67 -1.65
CA THR A 97 -4.58 7.58 -2.06
C THR A 97 -5.15 8.76 -2.85
N GLU A 98 -4.40 9.84 -2.93
CA GLU A 98 -4.78 11.01 -3.72
C GLU A 98 -4.66 10.73 -5.22
N PRO A 99 -5.53 11.32 -6.04
CA PRO A 99 -5.43 11.18 -7.49
C PRO A 99 -4.18 11.87 -8.02
N ILE A 100 -3.62 11.31 -9.09
CA ILE A 100 -2.51 11.92 -9.84
C ILE A 100 -3.05 13.17 -10.56
N ALA A 101 -2.52 14.34 -10.23
CA ALA A 101 -2.99 15.61 -10.77
C ALA A 101 -2.59 15.82 -12.25
N SER A 102 -1.42 15.33 -12.64
CA SER A 102 -0.90 15.51 -14.01
C SER A 102 -1.57 14.55 -14.99
N VAL A 103 -1.91 15.04 -16.18
CA VAL A 103 -2.36 14.22 -17.31
C VAL A 103 -1.13 13.70 -18.04
N TYR A 104 -0.95 12.38 -18.07
CA TYR A 104 0.17 11.74 -18.76
C TYR A 104 -0.22 10.34 -19.24
N GLU A 105 0.38 9.91 -20.35
CA GLU A 105 0.20 8.57 -20.91
C GLU A 105 1.56 7.92 -21.19
N LEU A 106 1.66 6.63 -20.93
CA LEU A 106 2.84 5.83 -21.20
C LEU A 106 2.45 4.61 -22.04
N ASN A 107 3.24 4.36 -23.07
CA ASN A 107 3.21 3.09 -23.79
C ASN A 107 4.32 2.18 -23.23
N LEU A 108 3.95 1.24 -22.39
CA LEU A 108 4.89 0.33 -21.73
C LEU A 108 5.54 -0.63 -22.74
N ASN A 109 4.85 -1.02 -23.81
CA ASN A 109 5.44 -1.84 -24.88
C ASN A 109 6.58 -1.11 -25.60
N LYS A 110 6.39 0.20 -25.86
CA LYS A 110 7.44 1.06 -26.42
C LYS A 110 8.61 1.16 -25.45
N SER A 111 8.34 1.48 -24.18
CA SER A 111 9.36 1.60 -23.13
C SER A 111 10.16 0.30 -22.93
N LYS A 112 9.50 -0.86 -23.06
CA LYS A 112 10.13 -2.18 -23.01
C LYS A 112 11.12 -2.42 -24.16
N ALA A 113 10.83 -1.89 -25.35
CA ALA A 113 11.69 -2.03 -26.53
C ALA A 113 12.88 -1.04 -26.53
N GLU A 114 12.81 0.04 -25.73
CA GLU A 114 13.83 1.08 -25.70
C GLU A 114 15.06 0.71 -24.86
N LYS A 115 16.17 1.42 -25.13
CA LYS A 115 17.47 1.26 -24.44
C LYS A 115 17.65 2.23 -23.27
N THR A 116 16.81 3.25 -23.17
CA THR A 116 16.86 4.32 -22.17
C THR A 116 15.45 4.85 -21.98
N ILE A 117 15.10 5.33 -20.79
CA ILE A 117 13.81 5.97 -20.55
C ILE A 117 14.00 7.48 -20.68
N PRO A 118 13.20 8.20 -21.49
CA PRO A 118 13.23 9.65 -21.51
C PRO A 118 12.98 10.23 -20.11
N PHE A 119 13.74 11.24 -19.70
CA PHE A 119 13.58 11.85 -18.37
C PHE A 119 12.14 12.34 -18.11
N GLY A 120 11.45 12.84 -19.15
CA GLY A 120 10.04 13.22 -19.07
C GLY A 120 9.12 12.05 -18.70
N ASP A 121 9.39 10.85 -19.24
CA ASP A 121 8.63 9.64 -18.94
C ASP A 121 8.90 9.15 -17.52
N ILE A 122 10.14 9.29 -17.01
CA ILE A 122 10.44 9.01 -15.61
C ILE A 122 9.64 9.94 -14.69
N LYS A 123 9.78 11.26 -14.92
CA LYS A 123 9.26 12.30 -14.03
C LYS A 123 7.73 12.41 -14.04
N ASN A 124 7.11 12.33 -15.22
CA ASN A 124 5.66 12.56 -15.39
C ASN A 124 4.87 11.27 -15.59
N GLY A 125 5.54 10.17 -15.91
CA GLY A 125 4.95 8.85 -16.11
C GLY A 125 5.29 7.91 -14.96
N PHE A 126 6.43 7.23 -15.04
CA PHE A 126 6.81 6.13 -14.13
C PHE A 126 6.71 6.52 -12.66
N ASP A 127 7.30 7.66 -12.26
CA ASP A 127 7.29 8.10 -10.87
C ASP A 127 5.85 8.31 -10.33
N PRO A 128 5.05 9.26 -10.84
CA PRO A 128 3.72 9.52 -10.31
C PRO A 128 2.76 8.33 -10.50
N MET A 129 2.86 7.58 -11.60
CA MET A 129 2.01 6.41 -11.82
C MET A 129 2.31 5.30 -10.82
N LEU A 130 3.59 4.99 -10.54
CA LEU A 130 3.94 3.98 -9.54
C LEU A 130 3.55 4.38 -8.12
N ARG A 131 3.64 5.66 -7.75
CA ARG A 131 3.16 6.14 -6.44
C ARG A 131 1.69 5.79 -6.18
N SER A 132 0.87 5.72 -7.24
CA SER A 132 -0.55 5.43 -7.16
C SER A 132 -0.87 3.95 -7.45
N LEU A 133 -0.22 3.33 -8.43
CA LEU A 133 -0.46 1.93 -8.82
C LEU A 133 -0.17 0.93 -7.71
N VAL A 134 0.79 1.21 -6.83
CA VAL A 134 1.06 0.37 -5.66
C VAL A 134 -0.13 0.23 -4.69
N PHE A 135 -1.14 1.09 -4.81
CA PHE A 135 -2.41 1.01 -4.08
C PHE A 135 -3.54 0.32 -4.87
N LEU A 136 -3.24 -0.17 -6.08
CA LEU A 136 -4.08 -1.06 -6.89
C LEU A 136 -3.41 -2.44 -6.93
N PRO A 137 -3.47 -3.24 -5.85
CA PRO A 137 -2.72 -4.50 -5.76
C PRO A 137 -3.14 -5.54 -6.82
N LEU A 138 -4.31 -5.38 -7.43
CA LEU A 138 -4.78 -6.22 -8.53
C LEU A 138 -4.24 -5.79 -9.91
N ALA A 139 -3.53 -4.67 -10.03
CA ALA A 139 -2.91 -4.19 -11.27
C ALA A 139 -1.51 -4.82 -11.46
N SER A 140 -1.38 -6.11 -11.19
CA SER A 140 -0.08 -6.76 -11.03
C SER A 140 0.70 -6.81 -12.34
N GLN A 141 0.05 -6.99 -13.49
CA GLN A 141 0.78 -7.19 -14.75
C GLN A 141 1.52 -5.92 -15.17
N ASN A 142 0.83 -4.79 -15.17
CA ASN A 142 1.46 -3.52 -15.50
C ASN A 142 2.41 -3.03 -14.40
N LEU A 143 2.13 -3.30 -13.13
CA LEU A 143 3.05 -2.98 -12.05
C LEU A 143 4.38 -3.74 -12.20
N GLU A 144 4.32 -5.05 -12.45
CA GLU A 144 5.48 -5.90 -12.74
C GLU A 144 6.22 -5.42 -13.99
N LEU A 145 5.51 -5.15 -15.08
CA LEU A 145 6.10 -4.64 -16.32
C LEU A 145 6.83 -3.31 -16.11
N MET A 146 6.25 -2.39 -15.34
CA MET A 146 6.90 -1.11 -15.03
C MET A 146 8.17 -1.32 -14.20
N PHE A 147 8.16 -2.20 -13.20
CA PHE A 147 9.36 -2.53 -12.43
C PHE A 147 10.43 -3.23 -13.27
N ASP A 148 10.06 -4.15 -14.17
CA ASP A 148 10.99 -4.80 -15.09
C ASP A 148 11.71 -3.79 -15.98
N ILE A 149 10.96 -2.83 -16.53
CA ILE A 149 11.51 -1.75 -17.35
C ILE A 149 12.48 -0.90 -16.52
N LEU A 150 12.07 -0.48 -15.32
CA LEU A 150 12.89 0.34 -14.43
C LEU A 150 14.13 -0.39 -13.92
N HIS A 151 14.05 -1.67 -13.56
CA HIS A 151 15.24 -2.42 -13.14
C HIS A 151 16.26 -2.54 -14.27
N ARG A 152 15.79 -2.75 -15.51
CA ARG A 152 16.65 -2.88 -16.69
C ARG A 152 17.32 -1.57 -17.07
N LEU A 153 16.59 -0.46 -17.04
CA LEU A 153 17.04 0.82 -17.59
C LEU A 153 17.49 1.83 -16.53
N GLU A 154 16.94 1.75 -15.33
CA GLU A 154 17.09 2.69 -14.22
C GLU A 154 17.51 1.97 -12.92
N GLY A 155 18.11 0.78 -12.98
CA GLY A 155 18.40 -0.04 -11.79
C GLY A 155 19.37 0.61 -10.78
N LYS A 156 20.09 1.67 -11.17
CA LYS A 156 20.94 2.50 -10.28
C LYS A 156 20.23 3.76 -9.77
N ASN A 157 18.95 3.93 -10.09
CA ASN A 157 18.13 5.03 -9.62
C ASN A 157 17.40 4.61 -8.32
N PRO A 158 17.57 5.33 -7.19
CA PRO A 158 16.88 5.02 -5.94
C PRO A 158 15.35 4.97 -6.08
N LEU A 159 14.79 5.64 -7.10
CA LEU A 159 13.37 5.63 -7.41
C LEU A 159 12.80 4.21 -7.53
N VAL A 160 13.56 3.28 -8.10
CA VAL A 160 13.09 1.90 -8.31
C VAL A 160 12.84 1.21 -6.98
N GLY A 161 13.83 1.23 -6.09
CA GLY A 161 13.70 0.64 -4.76
C GLY A 161 12.72 1.41 -3.86
N LEU A 162 12.56 2.72 -4.05
CA LEU A 162 11.55 3.52 -3.37
C LEU A 162 10.14 2.98 -3.66
N HIS A 163 9.76 2.86 -4.94
CA HIS A 163 8.42 2.40 -5.33
C HIS A 163 8.22 0.91 -5.04
N GLN A 164 9.23 0.08 -5.28
CA GLN A 164 9.15 -1.36 -5.02
C GLN A 164 8.97 -1.66 -3.53
N SER A 165 9.63 -0.88 -2.66
CA SER A 165 9.41 -0.97 -1.22
C SER A 165 8.00 -0.56 -0.80
N LYS A 166 7.35 0.33 -1.55
CA LYS A 166 5.97 0.72 -1.28
C LYS A 166 4.97 -0.35 -1.70
N MET A 167 5.18 -0.96 -2.87
CA MET A 167 4.41 -2.13 -3.31
C MET A 167 4.42 -3.22 -2.23
N TYR A 168 5.61 -3.66 -1.82
CA TYR A 168 5.71 -4.75 -0.84
C TYR A 168 5.14 -4.39 0.54
N ASP A 169 5.25 -3.15 0.98
CA ASP A 169 4.59 -2.70 2.22
C ASP A 169 3.06 -2.75 2.14
N VAL A 170 2.48 -2.35 1.02
CA VAL A 170 1.02 -2.45 0.83
C VAL A 170 0.59 -3.92 0.85
N LEU A 171 1.28 -4.79 0.13
CA LEU A 171 1.01 -6.23 0.13
C LEU A 171 1.17 -6.85 1.53
N ALA A 172 2.23 -6.47 2.24
CA ALA A 172 2.45 -6.90 3.62
C ALA A 172 1.30 -6.49 4.53
N GLN A 173 0.87 -5.23 4.47
CA GLN A 173 -0.21 -4.74 5.32
C GLN A 173 -1.54 -5.44 5.01
N ILE A 174 -1.86 -5.71 3.75
CA ILE A 174 -3.02 -6.53 3.38
C ILE A 174 -2.94 -7.91 4.04
N GLN A 175 -1.80 -8.60 3.91
CA GLN A 175 -1.61 -9.94 4.47
C GLN A 175 -1.70 -9.97 6.00
N LEU A 176 -1.16 -8.96 6.69
CA LEU A 176 -1.27 -8.84 8.15
C LEU A 176 -2.70 -8.50 8.61
N ILE A 177 -3.44 -7.72 7.81
CA ILE A 177 -4.87 -7.48 8.05
C ILE A 177 -5.65 -8.80 7.90
N ILE A 178 -5.39 -9.59 6.85
CA ILE A 178 -5.98 -10.94 6.66
C ILE A 178 -5.64 -11.83 7.85
N ALA A 179 -4.36 -11.91 8.25
CA ALA A 179 -3.91 -12.73 9.39
C ALA A 179 -4.68 -12.40 10.68
N THR A 180 -5.04 -11.14 10.88
CA THR A 180 -5.83 -10.71 12.04
C THR A 180 -7.29 -11.16 11.95
N ALA A 181 -7.85 -11.26 10.74
CA ALA A 181 -9.24 -11.65 10.51
C ALA A 181 -9.44 -13.18 10.53
N VAL A 182 -8.54 -13.96 9.90
CA VAL A 182 -8.68 -15.42 9.78
C VAL A 182 -7.91 -16.20 10.85
N ASN A 183 -7.02 -15.54 11.59
CA ASN A 183 -6.13 -16.16 12.59
C ASN A 183 -5.29 -17.33 12.04
N GLU A 184 -4.91 -17.26 10.76
CA GLU A 184 -4.09 -18.27 10.08
C GLU A 184 -2.61 -17.88 10.04
N ALA A 185 -1.74 -18.90 10.08
CA ALA A 185 -0.29 -18.71 10.10
C ALA A 185 0.30 -18.25 8.76
N GLU A 186 -0.32 -18.64 7.64
CA GLU A 186 0.18 -18.38 6.30
C GLU A 186 0.13 -16.89 5.92
N PRO A 187 -1.02 -16.17 6.05
CA PRO A 187 -1.05 -14.73 5.81
C PRO A 187 -0.08 -13.95 6.70
N LYS A 188 0.13 -14.41 7.95
CA LYS A 188 1.13 -13.81 8.84
C LYS A 188 2.55 -13.96 8.26
N LYS A 189 2.91 -15.17 7.84
CA LYS A 189 4.21 -15.47 7.23
C LYS A 189 4.44 -14.62 5.97
N ASP A 190 3.45 -14.59 5.08
CA ASP A 190 3.50 -13.83 3.83
C ASP A 190 3.65 -12.33 4.08
N GLY A 191 2.94 -11.81 5.09
CA GLY A 191 3.07 -10.42 5.53
C GLY A 191 4.50 -10.06 5.92
N PHE A 192 5.15 -10.88 6.75
CA PHE A 192 6.54 -10.64 7.15
C PHE A 192 7.54 -10.88 6.01
N GLU A 193 7.28 -11.81 5.08
CA GLU A 193 8.09 -11.99 3.88
C GLU A 193 8.05 -10.74 3.00
N HIS A 194 6.86 -10.17 2.79
CA HIS A 194 6.72 -8.91 2.06
C HIS A 194 7.38 -7.74 2.78
N LEU A 195 7.31 -7.63 4.11
CA LEU A 195 8.06 -6.63 4.87
C LEU A 195 9.58 -6.77 4.68
N SER A 196 10.08 -8.01 4.63
CA SER A 196 11.50 -8.27 4.36
C SER A 196 11.90 -7.82 2.95
N LYS A 197 11.08 -8.15 1.93
CA LYS A 197 11.28 -7.67 0.55
C LYS A 197 11.23 -6.15 0.46
N ALA A 198 10.29 -5.51 1.16
CA ALA A 198 10.18 -4.05 1.23
C ALA A 198 11.45 -3.44 1.81
N MET A 199 11.93 -3.96 2.95
CA MET A 199 13.14 -3.51 3.63
C MET A 199 14.39 -3.68 2.76
N SER A 200 14.50 -4.80 2.05
CA SER A 200 15.62 -5.06 1.13
C SER A 200 15.65 -4.03 -0.02
N ALA A 201 14.51 -3.81 -0.68
CA ALA A 201 14.39 -2.86 -1.79
C ALA A 201 14.76 -1.42 -1.36
N ILE A 202 14.21 -0.94 -0.22
CA ILE A 202 14.51 0.41 0.25
C ILE A 202 15.95 0.55 0.74
N SER A 203 16.52 -0.50 1.35
CA SER A 203 17.93 -0.50 1.78
C SER A 203 18.87 -0.41 0.59
N GLY A 204 18.52 -1.06 -0.53
CA GLY A 204 19.20 -0.90 -1.81
C GLY A 204 19.14 0.54 -2.32
N ALA A 205 17.96 1.16 -2.31
CA ALA A 205 17.78 2.56 -2.73
C ALA A 205 18.56 3.55 -1.85
N VAL A 206 18.58 3.37 -0.53
CA VAL A 206 19.33 4.22 0.40
C VAL A 206 20.85 4.15 0.14
N LYS A 207 21.39 3.01 -0.31
CA LYS A 207 22.81 2.89 -0.66
C LYS A 207 23.21 3.72 -1.89
N LEU A 208 22.23 4.07 -2.73
CA LEU A 208 22.41 4.87 -3.95
C LEU A 208 22.18 6.38 -3.69
N VAL A 209 21.87 6.77 -2.45
CA VAL A 209 21.74 8.18 -2.07
C VAL A 209 23.10 8.86 -2.14
N GLY A 210 23.17 10.04 -2.76
CA GLY A 210 24.41 10.75 -3.04
C GLY A 210 24.91 10.54 -4.46
N ASP A 211 24.50 9.44 -5.11
CA ASP A 211 24.92 9.08 -6.46
C ASP A 211 23.98 9.61 -7.55
N VAL A 212 22.84 10.21 -7.17
CA VAL A 212 21.85 10.74 -8.12
C VAL A 212 21.68 12.27 -8.03
N PRO A 213 21.38 12.95 -9.15
CA PRO A 213 21.19 14.40 -9.14
C PRO A 213 19.96 14.87 -8.35
N GLU A 214 18.92 14.02 -8.27
CA GLU A 214 17.62 14.43 -7.77
C GLU A 214 17.47 14.26 -6.24
N LYS A 215 17.74 15.34 -5.50
CA LYS A 215 17.68 15.37 -4.03
C LYS A 215 16.30 15.07 -3.43
N SER A 216 15.21 15.32 -4.16
CA SER A 216 13.85 14.94 -3.73
C SER A 216 13.69 13.43 -3.61
N VAL A 217 14.24 12.66 -4.56
CA VAL A 217 14.19 11.19 -4.56
C VAL A 217 15.02 10.63 -3.42
N GLU A 218 16.21 11.19 -3.17
CA GLU A 218 17.06 10.79 -2.03
C GLU A 218 16.34 10.98 -0.68
N LYS A 219 15.77 12.17 -0.47
CA LYS A 219 14.99 12.46 0.75
C LYS A 219 13.80 11.51 0.89
N ALA A 220 13.10 11.22 -0.20
CA ALA A 220 11.99 10.29 -0.21
C ALA A 220 12.43 8.86 0.16
N ALA A 221 13.58 8.39 -0.35
CA ALA A 221 14.14 7.08 -0.02
C ALA A 221 14.52 6.97 1.46
N ILE A 222 15.20 7.98 2.02
CA ILE A 222 15.56 8.00 3.45
C ILE A 222 14.31 8.06 4.33
N HIS A 223 13.37 8.95 4.00
CA HIS A 223 12.10 9.07 4.72
C HIS A 223 11.35 7.73 4.73
N ARG A 224 11.28 7.06 3.57
CA ARG A 224 10.63 5.77 3.41
C ARG A 224 11.34 4.66 4.19
N PHE A 225 12.67 4.65 4.23
CA PHE A 225 13.45 3.71 5.03
C PHE A 225 13.09 3.82 6.52
N GLY A 226 13.02 5.06 7.04
CA GLY A 226 12.58 5.30 8.42
C GLY A 226 11.14 4.85 8.68
N GLN A 227 10.22 5.14 7.74
CA GLN A 227 8.83 4.67 7.82
C GLN A 227 8.75 3.15 7.90
N LEU A 228 9.47 2.44 7.04
CA LEU A 228 9.47 0.98 7.02
C LEU A 228 10.08 0.39 8.28
N CYS A 229 11.16 0.99 8.81
CA CYS A 229 11.72 0.55 10.08
C CYS A 229 10.67 0.64 11.21
N TYR A 230 9.99 1.78 11.31
CA TYR A 230 8.94 1.96 12.31
C TYR A 230 7.76 0.98 12.11
N THR A 231 7.27 0.83 10.87
CA THR A 231 6.16 -0.09 10.56
C THR A 231 6.51 -1.52 10.94
N ILE A 232 7.70 -2.01 10.56
CA ILE A 232 8.13 -3.38 10.86
C ILE A 232 8.24 -3.60 12.37
N HIS A 233 8.81 -2.66 13.12
CA HIS A 233 8.86 -2.74 14.57
C HIS A 233 7.46 -2.86 15.18
N ARG A 234 6.52 -2.00 14.75
CA ARG A 234 5.13 -2.04 15.22
C ARG A 234 4.44 -3.35 14.87
N SER A 235 4.70 -3.92 13.70
CA SER A 235 4.17 -5.23 13.29
C SER A 235 4.72 -6.36 14.15
N TYR A 236 6.01 -6.37 14.51
CA TYR A 236 6.55 -7.37 15.43
C TYR A 236 5.83 -7.30 16.79
N LYS A 237 5.69 -6.10 17.36
CA LYS A 237 5.00 -5.89 18.63
C LYS A 237 3.51 -6.28 18.58
N SER A 238 2.78 -5.86 17.55
CA SER A 238 1.34 -6.17 17.44
C SER A 238 1.05 -7.66 17.26
N HIS A 239 2.02 -8.43 16.75
CA HIS A 239 1.90 -9.85 16.54
C HIS A 239 2.62 -10.71 17.59
N ASN A 240 3.03 -10.11 18.71
CA ASN A 240 3.75 -10.76 19.82
C ASN A 240 4.99 -11.55 19.37
N ILE A 241 5.75 -10.99 18.42
CA ILE A 241 7.00 -11.56 17.94
C ILE A 241 8.16 -10.75 18.54
N PRO A 242 9.21 -11.41 19.08
CA PRO A 242 10.42 -10.72 19.51
C PRO A 242 11.04 -9.92 18.37
N VAL A 243 11.40 -8.66 18.64
CA VAL A 243 12.05 -7.80 17.66
C VAL A 243 13.49 -8.29 17.45
N PRO A 244 13.90 -8.60 16.20
CA PRO A 244 15.28 -9.00 15.93
C PRO A 244 16.30 -7.89 16.25
N ASN A 245 17.47 -8.26 16.80
CA ASN A 245 18.52 -7.28 17.14
C ASN A 245 19.00 -6.48 15.92
N ASP A 246 19.13 -7.13 14.76
CA ASP A 246 19.53 -6.47 13.50
C ASP A 246 18.51 -5.41 13.04
N HIS A 247 17.25 -5.51 13.50
CA HIS A 247 16.24 -4.50 13.26
C HIS A 247 16.46 -3.24 14.11
N MET A 248 16.96 -3.38 15.34
CA MET A 248 17.30 -2.24 16.20
C MET A 248 18.43 -1.41 15.57
N ASP A 249 19.46 -2.06 15.03
CA ASP A 249 20.56 -1.40 14.31
C ASP A 249 20.05 -0.63 13.08
N ARG A 250 19.07 -1.20 12.35
CA ARG A 250 18.42 -0.51 11.22
C ARG A 250 17.66 0.73 11.67
N MET A 251 16.97 0.69 12.81
CA MET A 251 16.27 1.86 13.35
C MET A 251 17.25 2.96 13.76
N GLN A 252 18.36 2.62 14.41
CA GLN A 252 19.41 3.60 14.75
C GLN A 252 20.00 4.23 13.48
N LYS A 253 20.30 3.41 12.47
CA LYS A 253 20.73 3.90 11.16
C LYS A 253 19.67 4.80 10.50
N ALA A 254 18.40 4.48 10.63
CA ALA A 254 17.33 5.32 10.09
C ALA A 254 17.31 6.71 10.76
N VAL A 255 17.45 6.76 12.09
CA VAL A 255 17.52 8.03 12.83
C VAL A 255 18.70 8.89 12.36
N SER A 256 19.90 8.31 12.23
CA SER A 256 21.08 9.06 11.80
C SER A 256 20.98 9.56 10.35
N LEU A 257 20.30 8.81 9.46
CA LEU A 257 20.05 9.26 8.09
C LEU A 257 18.98 10.37 8.02
N LEU A 258 18.00 10.37 8.92
CA LEU A 258 16.93 11.37 8.95
C LEU A 258 17.39 12.70 9.55
N GLU A 259 18.35 12.67 10.48
CA GLU A 259 18.82 13.85 11.24
C GLU A 259 19.25 15.03 10.35
N PRO A 260 20.08 14.86 9.30
CA PRO A 260 20.50 15.98 8.45
C PRO A 260 19.35 16.61 7.64
N ILE A 261 18.22 15.93 7.52
CA ILE A 261 17.06 16.35 6.73
C ILE A 261 15.80 16.60 7.58
N ALA A 262 15.94 16.63 8.90
CA ALA A 262 14.85 16.77 9.87
C ALA A 262 14.15 18.14 9.84
N ALA A 263 14.63 19.11 9.06
CA ALA A 263 13.95 20.38 8.84
C ALA A 263 12.58 20.22 8.12
N ASP A 264 12.36 19.12 7.37
CA ASP A 264 11.02 18.79 6.84
C ASP A 264 10.14 18.21 7.98
N PRO A 265 8.99 18.81 8.31
CA PRO A 265 8.13 18.34 9.40
C PRO A 265 7.69 16.88 9.29
N ARG A 266 7.54 16.34 8.07
CA ARG A 266 7.18 14.93 7.87
C ARG A 266 8.32 14.00 8.25
N ILE A 267 9.55 14.42 7.95
CA ILE A 267 10.78 13.71 8.32
C ILE A 267 10.99 13.76 9.83
N GLN A 268 10.83 14.94 10.44
CA GLN A 268 10.91 15.09 11.88
C GLN A 268 9.93 14.15 12.60
N LYS A 269 8.69 14.08 12.12
CA LYS A 269 7.66 13.20 12.70
C LYS A 269 8.06 11.73 12.70
N ILE A 270 8.68 11.22 11.62
CA ILE A 270 9.12 9.82 11.60
C ILE A 270 10.37 9.61 12.47
N GLN A 271 11.29 10.57 12.50
CA GLN A 271 12.47 10.52 13.37
C GLN A 271 12.08 10.45 14.85
N SER A 272 11.15 11.30 15.30
CA SER A 272 10.65 11.30 16.68
C SER A 272 9.99 9.97 17.06
N LYS A 273 9.25 9.34 16.13
CA LYS A 273 8.66 8.02 16.36
C LYS A 273 9.71 6.93 16.55
N LEU A 274 10.80 6.96 15.77
CA LEU A 274 11.90 6.00 15.90
C LEU A 274 12.68 6.20 17.19
N LEU A 275 12.97 7.46 17.56
CA LEU A 275 13.63 7.79 18.82
C LEU A 275 12.82 7.34 20.04
N TYR A 276 11.51 7.55 20.02
CA TYR A 276 10.61 7.08 21.06
C TYR A 276 10.72 5.55 21.25
N VAL A 277 10.63 4.79 20.16
CA VAL A 277 10.76 3.32 20.20
C VAL A 277 12.13 2.89 20.73
N LEU A 278 13.21 3.52 20.29
CA LEU A 278 14.56 3.21 20.76
C LEU A 278 14.76 3.54 22.24
N SER A 279 13.98 4.47 22.81
CA SER A 279 14.02 4.78 24.24
C SER A 279 13.20 3.83 25.11
N GLU A 280 12.22 3.11 24.55
CA GLU A 280 11.43 2.10 25.30
C GLU A 280 12.18 0.78 25.50
N GLU A 281 13.19 0.49 24.66
CA GLU A 281 13.97 -0.74 24.68
C GLU A 281 15.31 -0.61 25.44
N ASN A 282 15.62 0.59 25.98
CA ASN A 282 16.79 0.88 26.82
C ASN A 282 16.37 1.03 28.29
#